data_AF-A0A947SXM3-F1
#
_entry.id   AF-A0A947SXM3-F1
#
_cell.length_a   1.000
_cell.length_b   1.000
_cell.length_c   1.000
_cell.angle_alpha   90.00
_cell.angle_beta   90.00
_cell.angle_gamma   90.00
#
_symmetry.space_group_name_H-M   'P 1'
#
loop_
_entity.id
_entity.type
_entity.pdbx_description
1 polymer ?
#
loop_
_entity_poly.entity_id
_entity_poly.type
_entity_poly.pdbx_seq_one_letter_code
_entity_poly.pdbx_strand_id
1 'polypeptide(L)'
;MTATWEGMDAGASETLFRAMMHTAPLPMFVISEGRCIYGNGRFIKMRGCPDGACTMCGLGELLDEDSSQLLNQAIGTLKHGEVTRMPLHLRREDGQYTAIDLSMSGMEMNGKTFVLSIVNEKNEKERLRRLLDRLAFHDSLTELPNRILLFDRINQSLSRSRRENANFAVGVLDLDGFKPVNDMLGHAAGDLLLKEIARRLRQSVRNVDTVARLGGDEFALVLQGVGCAAEANTVLNKMIQEVARPYELDGVEASVNASIGIAFSPRDGASIHELLGRADYAMYLAKKAGGGCYRISNGEIAPISSRHQLEPLIDVVKLGFEVIDEQHEEIADNIRGILQGLSGNESKEELKHRAKHLQLLTQTHFDTEEDYMLRYALSGQEMHRAEHADLLHNLKGLQENQDGHGFTVLAHSFKEWLLPHIETQDARLVEQLKAAGITA
;
A
#
# COMPACT_ATOMS: atom_id res chain seq x y z
N MET A 1 22.78 -13.13 36.94
CA MET A 1 24.03 -13.91 37.06
C MET A 1 25.03 -13.28 36.10
N THR A 2 25.96 -12.48 36.61
CA THR A 2 27.07 -11.95 35.81
C THR A 2 28.05 -13.08 35.57
N ALA A 3 28.18 -13.52 34.31
CA ALA A 3 29.24 -14.46 33.93
C ALA A 3 30.59 -13.76 34.18
N THR A 4 31.30 -14.18 35.22
CA THR A 4 32.67 -13.75 35.46
C THR A 4 33.57 -14.48 34.47
N TRP A 5 34.39 -13.74 33.73
CA TRP A 5 35.44 -14.30 32.90
C TRP A 5 36.49 -14.95 33.81
N GLU A 6 36.27 -16.20 34.21
CA GLU A 6 37.23 -16.94 35.04
C GLU A 6 38.51 -17.20 34.25
N GLY A 7 39.65 -16.71 34.75
CA GLY A 7 40.99 -17.13 34.32
C GLY A 7 41.62 -16.40 33.14
N MET A 8 41.06 -15.28 32.66
CA MET A 8 41.71 -14.47 31.61
C MET A 8 42.56 -13.34 32.23
N ASP A 9 43.81 -13.22 31.80
CA ASP A 9 44.62 -12.03 32.10
C ASP A 9 44.13 -10.82 31.28
N ALA A 10 44.58 -9.62 31.64
CA ALA A 10 44.13 -8.38 31.00
C ALA A 10 44.41 -8.35 29.48
N GLY A 11 45.47 -9.00 29.01
CA GLY A 11 45.81 -9.08 27.57
C GLY A 11 44.89 -10.03 26.81
N ALA A 12 44.50 -11.13 27.43
CA ALA A 12 43.56 -12.09 26.87
C ALA A 12 42.14 -11.50 26.76
N SER A 13 41.69 -10.71 27.76
CA SER A 13 40.41 -10.01 27.71
C SER A 13 40.36 -8.92 26.63
N GLU A 14 41.44 -8.15 26.43
CA GLU A 14 41.50 -7.17 25.33
C GLU A 14 41.45 -7.85 23.96
N THR A 15 42.20 -8.94 23.80
CA THR A 15 42.24 -9.71 22.55
C THR A 15 40.87 -10.28 22.20
N LEU A 16 40.15 -10.84 23.19
CA LEU A 16 38.81 -11.36 22.99
C LEU A 16 37.81 -10.25 22.66
N PHE A 17 37.86 -9.11 23.36
CA PHE A 17 37.00 -7.96 23.06
C PHE A 17 37.19 -7.48 21.61
N ARG A 18 38.45 -7.30 21.18
CA ARG A 18 38.76 -6.93 19.79
C ARG A 18 38.23 -7.96 18.79
N ALA A 19 38.39 -9.26 19.08
CA ALA A 19 37.89 -10.32 18.23
C ALA A 19 36.35 -10.31 18.11
N MET A 20 35.63 -10.14 19.21
CA MET A 20 34.16 -10.02 19.19
C MET A 20 33.69 -8.81 18.38
N MET A 21 34.30 -7.63 18.62
CA MET A 21 33.93 -6.40 17.91
C MET A 21 34.23 -6.49 16.40
N HIS A 22 35.34 -7.14 16.03
CA HIS A 22 35.74 -7.31 14.65
C HIS A 22 34.91 -8.37 13.90
N THR A 23 34.47 -9.42 14.59
CA THR A 23 33.64 -10.49 14.00
C THR A 23 32.15 -10.15 13.97
N ALA A 24 31.72 -9.11 14.70
CA ALA A 24 30.34 -8.68 14.77
C ALA A 24 29.74 -8.43 13.37
N PRO A 25 28.50 -8.91 13.11
CA PRO A 25 27.87 -8.79 11.79
C PRO A 25 27.26 -7.41 11.55
N LEU A 26 27.42 -6.45 12.46
CA LEU A 26 26.85 -5.11 12.33
C LEU A 26 27.95 -4.04 12.37
N PRO A 27 27.77 -2.89 11.71
CA PRO A 27 28.63 -1.74 11.90
C PRO A 27 28.51 -1.23 13.33
N MET A 28 29.64 -1.19 14.04
CA MET A 28 29.69 -0.83 15.45
C MET A 28 30.83 0.15 15.70
N PHE A 29 30.58 1.12 16.57
CA PHE A 29 31.59 2.08 17.02
C PHE A 29 31.38 2.42 18.49
N VAL A 30 32.42 2.94 19.13
CA VAL A 30 32.41 3.32 20.54
C VAL A 30 32.70 4.81 20.64
N ILE A 31 31.85 5.52 21.38
CA ILE A 31 32.05 6.94 21.70
C ILE A 31 32.55 7.05 23.14
N SER A 32 33.53 7.92 23.37
CA SER A 32 33.90 8.39 24.70
C SER A 32 34.35 9.84 24.60
N GLU A 33 34.02 10.65 25.61
CA GLU A 33 34.40 12.08 25.68
C GLU A 33 34.06 12.86 24.39
N GLY A 34 32.90 12.57 23.78
CA GLY A 34 32.43 13.24 22.56
C GLY A 34 33.15 12.86 21.27
N ARG A 35 33.94 11.78 21.28
CA ARG A 35 34.71 11.28 20.12
C ARG A 35 34.46 9.81 19.87
N CYS A 36 34.46 9.41 18.61
CA CYS A 36 34.49 8.01 18.21
C CYS A 36 35.90 7.45 18.46
N ILE A 37 36.09 6.66 19.50
CA ILE A 37 37.40 6.11 19.88
C ILE A 37 37.70 4.76 19.21
N TYR A 38 36.68 4.09 18.68
CA TYR A 38 36.81 2.79 18.01
C TYR A 38 35.68 2.59 17.01
N GLY A 39 35.98 1.97 15.87
CA GLY A 39 35.00 1.51 14.89
C GLY A 39 35.45 0.16 14.33
N ASN A 40 34.52 -0.79 14.20
CA ASN A 40 34.85 -2.08 13.59
C ASN A 40 34.95 -1.96 12.05
N GLY A 41 35.47 -3.00 11.40
CA GLY A 41 35.68 -2.98 9.95
C GLY A 41 34.41 -2.74 9.12
N ARG A 42 33.23 -3.16 9.61
CA ARG A 42 31.94 -2.88 8.96
C ARG A 42 31.59 -1.39 9.01
N PHE A 43 31.80 -0.75 10.17
CA PHE A 43 31.56 0.68 10.32
C PHE A 43 32.50 1.52 9.45
N ILE A 44 33.79 1.16 9.40
CA ILE A 44 34.78 1.83 8.55
C ILE A 44 34.38 1.71 7.06
N LYS A 45 34.03 0.50 6.60
CA LYS A 45 33.56 0.26 5.23
C LYS A 45 32.29 1.05 4.89
N MET A 46 31.33 1.11 5.81
CA MET A 46 30.08 1.87 5.65
C MET A 46 30.34 3.37 5.48
N ARG A 47 31.23 3.94 6.30
CA ARG A 47 31.66 5.35 6.21
C ARG A 47 32.46 5.65 4.94
N GLY A 48 33.14 4.64 4.39
CA GLY A 48 34.02 4.75 3.24
C GLY A 48 35.47 5.07 3.57
N CYS A 49 35.83 5.22 4.86
CA CYS A 49 37.16 5.70 5.28
C CYS A 49 38.32 4.75 4.92
N PRO A 50 39.42 5.24 4.32
CA PRO A 50 40.64 4.47 4.13
C PRO A 50 41.35 4.23 5.47
N ASP A 51 41.81 2.99 5.68
CA ASP A 51 42.78 2.56 6.68
C ASP A 51 42.64 3.14 8.11
N GLY A 52 41.42 3.14 8.66
CA GLY A 52 41.22 3.44 10.09
C GLY A 52 41.14 4.92 10.46
N ALA A 53 41.07 5.83 9.48
CA ALA A 53 40.89 7.27 9.67
C ALA A 53 39.62 7.67 10.45
N CYS A 54 38.71 6.72 10.69
CA CYS A 54 37.50 6.93 11.47
C CYS A 54 37.70 6.79 13.00
N THR A 55 38.91 6.43 13.44
CA THR A 55 39.27 6.43 14.87
C THR A 55 39.67 7.85 15.28
N MET A 56 39.12 8.33 16.40
CA MET A 56 39.29 9.66 16.99
C MET A 56 38.53 10.84 16.36
N CYS A 57 37.58 10.60 15.44
CA CYS A 57 36.76 11.67 14.89
C CYS A 57 35.74 12.24 15.90
N GLY A 58 35.49 13.55 15.82
CA GLY A 58 34.47 14.22 16.62
C GLY A 58 33.07 13.93 16.11
N LEU A 59 32.04 14.05 16.95
CA LEU A 59 30.65 13.81 16.53
C LEU A 59 30.21 14.69 15.35
N GLY A 60 30.63 15.96 15.30
CA GLY A 60 30.33 16.86 14.17
C GLY A 60 31.04 16.53 12.86
N GLU A 61 32.07 15.66 12.89
CA GLU A 61 32.68 15.09 11.69
C GLU A 61 31.96 13.82 11.23
N LEU A 62 31.28 13.15 12.16
CA LEU A 62 30.58 11.89 11.95
C LEU A 62 29.13 12.10 11.51
N LEU A 63 28.49 13.17 11.96
CA LEU A 63 27.06 13.41 11.84
C LEU A 63 26.76 14.81 11.30
N ASP A 64 25.52 15.04 10.86
CA ASP A 64 25.05 16.42 10.63
C ASP A 64 24.88 17.18 11.96
N GLU A 65 24.58 18.48 11.87
CA GLU A 65 24.48 19.35 13.04
C GLU A 65 23.35 18.93 13.99
N ASP A 66 22.16 18.67 13.44
CA ASP A 66 20.97 18.25 14.20
C ASP A 66 21.20 16.90 14.91
N SER A 67 21.76 15.92 14.19
CA SER A 67 22.07 14.59 14.74
C SER A 67 23.17 14.65 15.78
N SER A 68 24.16 15.52 15.61
CA SER A 68 25.22 15.74 16.60
C SER A 68 24.67 16.30 17.91
N GLN A 69 23.75 17.27 17.84
CA GLN A 69 23.10 17.83 19.02
C GLN A 69 22.22 16.79 19.71
N LEU A 70 21.39 16.08 18.95
CA LEU A 70 20.50 15.04 19.45
C LEU A 70 21.27 13.91 20.16
N LEU A 71 22.35 13.45 19.55
CA LEU A 71 23.19 12.40 20.12
C LEU A 71 23.87 12.86 21.42
N ASN A 72 24.40 14.08 21.48
CA ASN A 72 25.01 14.62 22.70
C ASN A 72 24.01 14.70 23.85
N GLN A 73 22.78 15.15 23.59
CA GLN A 73 21.71 15.18 24.59
C GLN A 73 21.40 13.77 25.09
N ALA A 74 21.28 12.80 24.18
CA ALA A 74 20.99 11.43 24.56
C ALA A 74 22.10 10.80 25.42
N ILE A 75 23.38 11.01 25.07
CA ILE A 75 24.53 10.55 25.86
C ILE A 75 24.49 11.11 27.28
N GLY A 76 24.09 12.37 27.46
CA GLY A 76 23.94 12.99 28.79
C GLY A 76 22.82 12.37 29.65
N THR A 77 21.88 11.65 29.04
CA THR A 77 20.72 11.04 29.72
C THR A 77 20.80 9.51 29.80
N LEU A 78 21.81 8.90 29.17
CA LEU A 78 21.99 7.46 29.09
C LEU A 78 22.27 6.87 30.48
N LYS A 79 21.36 6.03 30.98
CA LYS A 79 21.60 5.25 32.19
C LYS A 79 22.37 3.97 31.87
N HIS A 80 23.15 3.51 32.84
CA HIS A 80 23.90 2.28 32.72
C HIS A 80 22.99 1.09 32.36
N GLY A 81 23.30 0.41 31.25
CA GLY A 81 22.55 -0.76 30.79
C GLY A 81 21.23 -0.48 30.05
N GLU A 82 20.81 0.78 29.91
CA GLU A 82 19.68 1.13 29.04
C GLU A 82 20.13 1.20 27.57
N VAL A 83 19.23 0.80 26.67
CA VAL A 83 19.43 0.91 25.23
C VAL A 83 18.53 2.01 24.70
N THR A 84 19.14 3.08 24.18
CA THR A 84 18.42 4.17 23.50
C THR A 84 18.53 3.97 22.00
N ARG A 85 17.45 4.25 21.26
CA ARG A 85 17.42 4.18 19.80
C ARG A 85 16.99 5.52 19.22
N MET A 86 17.67 5.98 18.17
CA MET A 86 17.31 7.21 17.49
C MET A 86 17.76 7.22 16.02
N PRO A 87 16.98 7.86 15.14
CA PRO A 87 17.43 8.12 13.78
C PRO A 87 18.48 9.24 13.77
N LEU A 88 19.52 9.08 12.96
CA LEU A 88 20.59 10.08 12.76
C LEU A 88 21.01 10.11 11.29
N HIS A 89 21.71 11.17 10.87
CA HIS A 89 22.37 11.23 9.57
C HIS A 89 23.88 11.08 9.73
N LEU A 90 24.42 9.98 9.22
CA LEU A 90 25.85 9.69 9.19
C LEU A 90 26.49 10.34 7.97
N ARG A 91 27.57 11.10 8.20
CA ARG A 91 28.38 11.68 7.15
C ARG A 91 29.38 10.66 6.60
N ARG A 92 29.28 10.37 5.30
CA ARG A 92 30.24 9.57 4.54
C ARG A 92 31.46 10.41 4.16
N GLU A 93 32.56 9.74 3.81
CA GLU A 93 33.80 10.43 3.43
C GLU A 93 33.67 11.28 2.17
N ASP A 94 32.81 10.88 1.22
CA ASP A 94 32.47 11.65 0.02
C ASP A 94 31.68 12.95 0.32
N GLY A 95 31.36 13.20 1.60
CA GLY A 95 30.60 14.36 2.05
C GLY A 95 29.08 14.18 2.01
N GLN A 96 28.57 13.07 1.49
CA GLN A 96 27.14 12.76 1.51
C GLN A 96 26.69 12.28 2.89
N TYR A 97 25.40 12.44 3.17
CA TYR A 97 24.78 11.97 4.40
C TYR A 97 23.90 10.73 4.13
N THR A 98 23.92 9.78 5.04
CA THR A 98 23.08 8.57 5.00
C THR A 98 22.26 8.47 6.28
N ALA A 99 20.96 8.28 6.14
CA ALA A 99 20.07 8.08 7.28
C ALA A 99 20.32 6.70 7.91
N ILE A 100 20.54 6.68 9.22
CA ILE A 100 20.81 5.48 10.01
C ILE A 100 19.90 5.42 11.23
N ASP A 101 19.59 4.20 11.71
CA ASP A 101 18.96 3.99 13.00
C ASP A 101 20.02 3.51 14.00
N LEU A 102 20.39 4.37 14.94
CA LEU A 102 21.45 4.09 15.91
C LEU A 102 20.87 3.51 17.20
N SER A 103 21.34 2.32 17.59
CA SER A 103 21.13 1.75 18.91
C SER A 103 22.35 2.00 19.76
N MET A 104 22.20 2.64 20.92
CA MET A 104 23.31 2.95 21.82
C MET A 104 23.06 2.44 23.23
N SER A 105 24.12 1.97 23.88
CA SER A 105 24.12 1.64 25.30
C SER A 105 25.36 2.20 25.98
N GLY A 106 25.15 2.81 27.14
CA GLY A 106 26.19 3.46 27.94
C GLY A 106 26.72 2.54 29.03
N MET A 107 28.04 2.58 29.23
CA MET A 107 28.71 1.97 30.37
C MET A 107 29.69 2.97 31.00
N GLU A 108 29.85 2.92 32.32
CA GLU A 108 30.85 3.71 33.02
C GLU A 108 32.00 2.81 33.47
N MET A 109 33.23 3.25 33.26
CA MET A 109 34.42 2.55 33.71
C MET A 109 35.48 3.58 34.12
N ASN A 110 35.99 3.47 35.35
CA ASN A 110 37.01 4.37 35.90
C ASN A 110 36.65 5.87 35.79
N GLY A 111 35.38 6.22 35.99
CA GLY A 111 34.90 7.60 35.90
C GLY A 111 34.75 8.15 34.48
N LYS A 112 34.90 7.30 33.45
CA LYS A 112 34.66 7.65 32.05
C LYS A 112 33.45 6.93 31.49
N THR A 113 32.63 7.64 30.72
CA THR A 113 31.51 7.07 29.99
C THR A 113 31.96 6.55 28.63
N PHE A 114 31.58 5.31 28.32
CA PHE A 114 31.75 4.68 27.02
C PHE A 114 30.37 4.32 26.47
N VAL A 115 30.12 4.68 25.22
CA VAL A 115 28.85 4.44 24.55
C VAL A 115 29.07 3.50 23.40
N LEU A 116 28.62 2.25 23.53
CA LEU A 116 28.60 1.30 22.44
C LEU A 116 27.45 1.67 21.50
N SER A 117 27.79 1.92 20.24
CA SER A 117 26.88 2.39 19.21
C SER A 117 26.82 1.36 18.08
N ILE A 118 25.62 0.84 17.82
CA ILE A 118 25.35 -0.15 16.77
C ILE A 118 24.50 0.54 15.71
N VAL A 119 25.02 0.58 14.48
CA VAL A 119 24.30 1.13 13.34
C VAL A 119 23.39 0.05 12.78
N ASN A 120 22.08 0.31 12.80
CA ASN A 120 21.13 -0.45 12.00
C ASN A 120 20.91 0.34 10.71
N GLU A 121 21.21 -0.28 9.58
CA GLU A 121 20.79 0.29 8.29
C GLU A 121 19.27 0.37 8.31
N LYS A 122 18.74 1.52 7.87
CA LYS A 122 17.32 1.65 7.60
C LYS A 122 17.01 0.64 6.50
N ASN A 123 16.26 -0.40 6.84
CA ASN A 123 16.04 -1.57 5.99
C ASN A 123 15.34 -1.11 4.69
N GLU A 124 16.09 -0.87 3.62
CA GLU A 124 15.56 -0.33 2.36
C GLU A 124 14.45 -1.25 1.82
N LYS A 125 14.57 -2.56 2.06
CA LYS A 125 13.53 -3.57 1.82
C LYS A 125 12.22 -3.26 2.54
N GLU A 126 12.27 -2.76 3.75
CA GLU A 126 11.12 -2.46 4.58
C GLU A 126 10.48 -1.11 4.22
N ARG A 127 11.30 -0.15 3.77
CA ARG A 127 10.82 1.09 3.13
C ARG A 127 10.12 0.79 1.81
N LEU A 128 10.75 -0.01 0.95
CA LEU A 128 10.18 -0.45 -0.32
C LEU A 128 8.89 -1.23 -0.08
N ARG A 129 8.87 -2.13 0.90
CA ARG A 129 7.67 -2.87 1.30
C ARG A 129 6.54 -1.95 1.74
N ARG A 130 6.80 -0.95 2.59
CA ARG A 130 5.76 0.03 2.99
C ARG A 130 5.28 0.88 1.82
N LEU A 131 6.17 1.23 0.89
CA LEU A 131 5.81 1.95 -0.31
C LEU A 131 4.90 1.09 -1.21
N LEU A 132 5.27 -0.17 -1.44
CA LEU A 132 4.48 -1.14 -2.18
C LEU A 132 3.13 -1.39 -1.51
N ASP A 133 3.08 -1.54 -0.18
CA ASP A 133 1.83 -1.69 0.56
C ASP A 133 0.95 -0.44 0.40
N ARG A 134 1.52 0.77 0.47
CA ARG A 134 0.77 2.00 0.22
C ARG A 134 0.21 2.05 -1.20
N LEU A 135 1.02 1.73 -2.21
CA LEU A 135 0.58 1.72 -3.60
C LEU A 135 -0.52 0.68 -3.85
N ALA A 136 -0.41 -0.49 -3.21
CA ALA A 136 -1.36 -1.58 -3.39
C ALA A 136 -2.71 -1.35 -2.69
N PHE A 137 -2.72 -0.67 -1.54
CA PHE A 137 -3.88 -0.61 -0.65
C PHE A 137 -4.47 0.77 -0.45
N HIS A 138 -3.84 1.82 -0.98
CA HIS A 138 -4.31 3.20 -0.85
C HIS A 138 -4.49 3.87 -2.20
N ASP A 139 -5.44 4.79 -2.26
CA ASP A 139 -5.65 5.69 -3.39
C ASP A 139 -4.49 6.69 -3.47
N SER A 140 -3.89 6.80 -4.65
CA SER A 140 -2.67 7.61 -4.87
C SER A 140 -2.91 9.12 -4.70
N LEU A 141 -4.14 9.59 -4.87
CA LEU A 141 -4.49 11.00 -4.73
C LEU A 141 -4.80 11.39 -3.28
N THR A 142 -5.62 10.60 -2.61
CA THR A 142 -6.21 10.93 -1.30
C THR A 142 -5.54 10.23 -0.12
N GLU A 143 -4.68 9.24 -0.38
CA GLU A 143 -4.08 8.33 0.60
C GLU A 143 -5.08 7.54 1.46
N LEU A 144 -6.38 7.61 1.16
CA LEU A 144 -7.38 6.76 1.78
C LEU A 144 -7.19 5.32 1.32
N PRO A 145 -7.63 4.33 2.11
CA PRO A 145 -7.88 2.98 1.63
C PRO A 145 -8.51 2.97 0.23
N ASN A 146 -7.98 2.15 -0.66
CA ASN A 146 -8.60 1.91 -1.97
C ASN A 146 -9.64 0.79 -1.86
N ARG A 147 -10.25 0.44 -3.00
CA ARG A 147 -11.23 -0.65 -3.10
C ARG A 147 -10.74 -1.99 -2.52
N ILE A 148 -9.46 -2.33 -2.70
CA ILE A 148 -8.88 -3.59 -2.22
C ILE A 148 -8.88 -3.61 -0.69
N LEU A 149 -8.34 -2.55 -0.07
CA LEU A 149 -8.29 -2.47 1.39
C LEU A 149 -9.69 -2.35 2.00
N LEU A 150 -10.63 -1.67 1.34
CA LEU A 150 -12.03 -1.64 1.77
C LEU A 150 -12.62 -3.05 1.85
N PHE A 151 -12.42 -3.87 0.80
CA PHE A 151 -13.00 -5.20 0.73
C PHE A 151 -12.41 -6.11 1.81
N ASP A 152 -11.10 -6.05 2.03
CA ASP A 152 -10.44 -6.71 3.16
C ASP A 152 -11.07 -6.32 4.51
N ARG A 153 -11.31 -5.02 4.75
CA ARG A 153 -11.97 -4.56 5.97
C ARG A 153 -13.40 -5.09 6.11
N ILE A 154 -14.17 -5.15 5.03
CA ILE A 154 -15.53 -5.72 5.07
C ILE A 154 -15.46 -7.23 5.37
N ASN A 155 -14.54 -7.98 4.77
CA ASN A 155 -14.39 -9.41 5.06
C ASN A 155 -13.98 -9.69 6.52
N GLN A 156 -13.08 -8.88 7.06
CA GLN A 156 -12.72 -8.95 8.48
C GLN A 156 -13.96 -8.71 9.35
N SER A 157 -14.77 -7.69 9.04
CA SER A 157 -16.02 -7.40 9.74
C SER A 157 -17.04 -8.52 9.61
N LEU A 158 -17.23 -9.10 8.43
CA LEU A 158 -18.13 -10.24 8.19
C LEU A 158 -17.69 -11.47 8.99
N SER A 159 -16.40 -11.77 8.99
CA SER A 159 -15.82 -12.88 9.76
C SER A 159 -16.00 -12.68 11.26
N ARG A 160 -15.84 -11.44 11.74
CA ARG A 160 -16.09 -11.08 13.12
C ARG A 160 -17.58 -11.15 13.47
N SER A 161 -18.46 -10.65 12.59
CA SER A 161 -19.91 -10.72 12.74
C SER A 161 -20.39 -12.16 12.90
N ARG A 162 -19.86 -13.08 12.08
CA ARG A 162 -20.18 -14.52 12.17
C ARG A 162 -19.71 -15.19 13.46
N ARG A 163 -18.55 -14.81 14.00
CA ARG A 163 -17.97 -15.45 15.19
C ARG A 163 -18.45 -14.85 16.51
N GLU A 164 -18.67 -13.54 16.52
CA GLU A 164 -18.87 -12.75 17.74
C GLU A 164 -20.27 -12.10 17.80
N ASN A 165 -21.13 -12.32 16.81
CA ASN A 165 -22.39 -11.57 16.62
C ASN A 165 -22.16 -10.04 16.63
N ALA A 166 -21.00 -9.61 16.15
CA ALA A 166 -20.65 -8.20 16.04
C ALA A 166 -21.40 -7.55 14.87
N ASN A 167 -22.09 -6.44 15.13
CA ASN A 167 -22.74 -5.66 14.10
C ASN A 167 -21.78 -4.63 13.50
N PHE A 168 -21.94 -4.34 12.21
CA PHE A 168 -21.25 -3.26 11.53
C PHE A 168 -22.09 -2.73 10.38
N ALA A 169 -21.78 -1.53 9.90
CA ALA A 169 -22.44 -0.94 8.74
C ALA A 169 -21.44 -0.73 7.59
N VAL A 170 -21.92 -0.88 6.36
CA VAL A 170 -21.22 -0.51 5.13
C VAL A 170 -21.99 0.62 4.48
N GLY A 171 -21.28 1.65 4.03
CA GLY A 171 -21.89 2.74 3.28
C GLY A 171 -21.16 3.07 1.99
N VAL A 172 -21.92 3.60 1.04
CA VAL A 172 -21.44 4.16 -0.22
C VAL A 172 -21.80 5.65 -0.22
N LEU A 173 -20.86 6.47 -0.64
CA LEU A 173 -20.94 7.93 -0.66
C LEU A 173 -20.55 8.44 -2.03
N ASP A 174 -21.28 9.42 -2.52
CA ASP A 174 -20.97 10.14 -3.75
C ASP A 174 -21.11 11.65 -3.52
N LEU A 175 -20.28 12.43 -4.23
CA LEU A 175 -20.24 13.87 -4.11
C LEU A 175 -21.21 14.56 -5.07
N ASP A 176 -22.28 15.11 -4.51
CA ASP A 176 -23.25 15.89 -5.27
C ASP A 176 -22.60 17.21 -5.71
N GLY A 177 -22.52 17.43 -7.03
CA GLY A 177 -22.01 18.67 -7.60
C GLY A 177 -20.50 18.71 -7.84
N PHE A 178 -19.79 17.57 -7.74
CA PHE A 178 -18.35 17.51 -8.03
C PHE A 178 -18.01 17.80 -9.50
N LYS A 179 -18.74 17.20 -10.45
CA LYS A 179 -18.49 17.40 -11.89
C LYS A 179 -18.53 18.87 -12.32
N PRO A 180 -19.52 19.69 -11.95
CA PRO A 180 -19.50 21.14 -12.20
C PRO A 180 -18.24 21.87 -11.71
N VAL A 181 -17.64 21.44 -10.58
CA VAL A 181 -16.39 22.03 -10.10
C VAL A 181 -15.24 21.70 -11.05
N ASN A 182 -15.11 20.45 -11.49
CA ASN A 182 -14.12 20.06 -12.50
C ASN A 182 -14.30 20.81 -13.82
N ASP A 183 -15.54 20.93 -14.29
CA ASP A 183 -15.84 21.57 -15.56
C ASP A 183 -15.54 23.09 -15.53
N MET A 184 -15.69 23.73 -14.36
CA MET A 184 -15.51 25.18 -14.20
C MET A 184 -14.07 25.57 -13.82
N LEU A 185 -13.41 24.81 -12.94
CA LEU A 185 -12.11 25.15 -12.35
C LEU A 185 -10.98 24.23 -12.82
N GLY A 186 -11.30 23.18 -13.57
CA GLY A 186 -10.34 22.20 -14.08
C GLY A 186 -10.04 21.06 -13.10
N HIS A 187 -9.46 19.98 -13.64
CA HIS A 187 -9.18 18.76 -12.87
C HIS A 187 -8.21 18.97 -11.69
N ALA A 188 -7.27 19.92 -11.79
CA ALA A 188 -6.35 20.22 -10.69
C ALA A 188 -7.08 20.76 -9.44
N ALA A 189 -8.09 21.63 -9.62
CA ALA A 189 -8.94 22.10 -8.54
C ALA A 189 -9.82 20.98 -7.98
N GLY A 190 -10.31 20.10 -8.84
CA GLY A 190 -10.99 18.86 -8.46
C GLY A 190 -10.15 17.95 -7.57
N ASP A 191 -8.89 17.77 -7.91
CA ASP A 191 -7.95 16.95 -7.16
C ASP A 191 -7.68 17.54 -5.76
N LEU A 192 -7.55 18.86 -5.66
CA LEU A 192 -7.43 19.57 -4.37
C LEU A 192 -8.71 19.40 -3.54
N LEU A 193 -9.88 19.52 -4.17
CA LEU A 193 -11.17 19.31 -3.51
C LEU A 193 -11.29 17.88 -2.97
N LEU A 194 -10.94 16.86 -3.76
CA LEU A 194 -10.98 15.46 -3.34
C LEU A 194 -10.05 15.17 -2.17
N LYS A 195 -8.84 15.74 -2.16
CA LYS A 195 -7.89 15.63 -1.03
C LYS A 195 -8.47 16.21 0.26
N GLU A 196 -9.09 17.39 0.18
CA GLU A 196 -9.67 18.06 1.34
C GLU A 196 -10.93 17.33 1.83
N ILE A 197 -11.78 16.84 0.93
CA ILE A 197 -12.92 15.98 1.27
C ILE A 197 -12.45 14.71 1.98
N ALA A 198 -11.45 14.02 1.43
CA ALA A 198 -10.89 12.81 2.03
C ALA A 198 -10.38 13.07 3.45
N ARG A 199 -9.69 14.21 3.66
CA ARG A 199 -9.24 14.66 4.99
C ARG A 199 -10.41 14.86 5.95
N ARG A 200 -11.47 15.56 5.53
CA ARG A 200 -12.66 15.84 6.35
C ARG A 200 -13.46 14.56 6.68
N LEU A 201 -13.61 13.65 5.72
CA LEU A 201 -14.27 12.36 5.93
C LEU A 201 -13.48 11.49 6.92
N ARG A 202 -12.15 11.42 6.78
CA ARG A 202 -11.29 10.69 7.72
C ARG A 202 -11.36 11.23 9.15
N GLN A 203 -11.47 12.55 9.32
CA GLN A 203 -11.66 13.19 10.64
C GLN A 203 -13.07 13.05 11.20
N SER A 204 -14.02 12.64 10.36
CA SER A 204 -15.41 12.42 10.77
C SER A 204 -15.61 11.09 11.49
N VAL A 205 -14.73 10.12 11.25
CA VAL A 205 -14.81 8.75 11.79
C VAL A 205 -13.84 8.46 12.92
N ARG A 206 -14.01 7.32 13.59
CA ARG A 206 -13.07 6.81 14.61
C ARG A 206 -11.97 5.98 13.95
N ASN A 207 -10.87 5.74 14.66
CA ASN A 207 -9.75 4.93 14.15
C ASN A 207 -10.12 3.48 13.79
N VAL A 208 -11.19 2.94 14.37
CA VAL A 208 -11.68 1.58 14.07
C VAL A 208 -12.53 1.54 12.81
N ASP A 209 -13.07 2.68 12.40
CA ASP A 209 -13.87 2.81 11.19
C ASP A 209 -12.95 3.02 9.98
N THR A 210 -13.45 2.72 8.80
CA THR A 210 -12.71 2.87 7.54
C THR A 210 -13.46 3.81 6.62
N VAL A 211 -12.74 4.75 6.00
CA VAL A 211 -13.21 5.50 4.83
C VAL A 211 -12.27 5.14 3.69
N ALA A 212 -12.83 4.81 2.54
CA ALA A 212 -12.10 4.42 1.34
C ALA A 212 -12.55 5.28 0.15
N ARG A 213 -11.67 5.46 -0.84
CA ARG A 213 -12.04 6.02 -2.14
C ARG A 213 -12.07 4.90 -3.18
N LEU A 214 -13.16 4.83 -3.93
CA LEU A 214 -13.40 3.78 -4.92
C LEU A 214 -12.90 4.16 -6.32
N GLY A 215 -12.86 5.47 -6.59
CA GLY A 215 -12.50 6.06 -7.88
C GLY A 215 -13.35 7.32 -8.11
N GLY A 216 -12.89 8.25 -8.96
CA GLY A 216 -13.66 9.48 -9.25
C GLY A 216 -14.06 10.25 -7.98
N ASP A 217 -15.35 10.51 -7.83
CA ASP A 217 -16.02 11.13 -6.67
C ASP A 217 -16.68 10.13 -5.72
N GLU A 218 -16.45 8.83 -5.90
CA GLU A 218 -17.05 7.78 -5.08
C GLU A 218 -16.17 7.40 -3.88
N PHE A 219 -16.81 7.34 -2.72
CA PHE A 219 -16.23 6.91 -1.46
C PHE A 219 -17.07 5.79 -0.85
N ALA A 220 -16.46 5.05 0.07
CA ALA A 220 -17.15 4.03 0.85
C ALA A 220 -16.69 4.05 2.30
N LEU A 221 -17.52 3.51 3.18
CA LEU A 221 -17.25 3.48 4.62
C LEU A 221 -17.59 2.13 5.24
N VAL A 222 -16.83 1.77 6.26
CA VAL A 222 -17.10 0.63 7.16
C VAL A 222 -17.13 1.16 8.58
N LEU A 223 -18.29 1.07 9.24
CA LEU A 223 -18.50 1.55 10.60
C LEU A 223 -18.60 0.36 11.56
N GLN A 224 -17.62 0.22 12.45
CA GLN A 224 -17.50 -0.94 13.33
C GLN A 224 -18.37 -0.78 14.58
N GLY A 225 -19.05 -1.86 14.99
CA GLY A 225 -19.88 -1.84 16.19
C GLY A 225 -21.15 -1.00 16.05
N VAL A 226 -21.61 -0.78 14.82
CA VAL A 226 -22.82 -0.02 14.49
C VAL A 226 -23.84 -0.98 13.88
N GLY A 227 -24.94 -1.23 14.59
CA GLY A 227 -25.99 -2.16 14.18
C GLY A 227 -27.33 -1.51 13.86
N CYS A 228 -27.51 -0.21 14.12
CA CYS A 228 -28.77 0.46 13.83
C CYS A 228 -28.62 1.92 13.36
N ALA A 229 -29.75 2.43 12.85
CA ALA A 229 -29.88 3.80 12.35
C ALA A 229 -29.43 4.86 13.38
N ALA A 230 -29.86 4.70 14.64
CA ALA A 230 -29.59 5.66 15.70
C ALA A 230 -28.08 5.78 16.00
N GLU A 231 -27.35 4.67 15.93
CA GLU A 231 -25.91 4.62 16.16
C GLU A 231 -25.13 5.23 15.00
N ALA A 232 -25.59 5.01 13.75
CA ALA A 232 -24.97 5.57 12.55
C ALA A 232 -25.26 7.08 12.36
N ASN A 233 -26.43 7.55 12.82
CA ASN A 233 -26.94 8.90 12.58
C ASN A 233 -25.92 10.00 12.93
N THR A 234 -25.21 9.86 14.05
CA THR A 234 -24.26 10.88 14.50
C THR A 234 -23.07 11.03 13.54
N VAL A 235 -22.48 9.92 13.09
CA VAL A 235 -21.32 9.97 12.19
C VAL A 235 -21.71 10.38 10.77
N LEU A 236 -22.88 9.90 10.28
CA LEU A 236 -23.36 10.22 8.93
C LEU A 236 -23.73 11.70 8.78
N ASN A 237 -24.46 12.27 9.74
CA ASN A 237 -24.77 13.70 9.71
C ASN A 237 -23.51 14.55 9.84
N LYS A 238 -22.57 14.14 10.70
CA LYS A 238 -21.27 14.82 10.81
C LYS A 238 -20.55 14.83 9.47
N MET A 239 -20.45 13.69 8.77
CA MET A 239 -19.83 13.62 7.45
C MET A 239 -20.48 14.57 6.45
N ILE A 240 -21.81 14.53 6.34
CA ILE A 240 -22.56 15.39 5.41
C ILE A 240 -22.30 16.87 5.72
N GLN A 241 -22.33 17.26 6.98
CA GLN A 241 -22.07 18.64 7.41
C GLN A 241 -20.62 19.07 7.14
N GLU A 242 -19.64 18.20 7.37
CA GLU A 242 -18.23 18.50 7.11
C GLU A 242 -17.95 18.62 5.60
N VAL A 243 -18.58 17.80 4.77
CA VAL A 243 -18.48 17.89 3.30
C VAL A 243 -19.16 19.17 2.79
N ALA A 244 -20.32 19.54 3.34
CA ALA A 244 -21.06 20.72 2.89
C ALA A 244 -20.39 22.06 3.23
N ARG A 245 -19.34 22.08 4.06
CA ARG A 245 -18.60 23.31 4.38
C ARG A 245 -17.86 23.82 3.14
N PRO A 246 -17.84 25.15 2.90
CA PRO A 246 -17.14 25.72 1.75
C PRO A 246 -15.66 25.30 1.63
N TYR A 247 -15.18 25.31 0.40
CA TYR A 247 -13.80 25.02 0.03
C TYR A 247 -13.22 26.23 -0.68
N GLU A 248 -12.02 26.65 -0.26
CA GLU A 248 -11.25 27.65 -0.99
C GLU A 248 -10.31 26.91 -1.95
N LEU A 249 -10.59 27.00 -3.25
CA LEU A 249 -9.81 26.36 -4.32
C LEU A 249 -9.23 27.47 -5.20
N ASP A 250 -7.92 27.70 -5.12
CA ASP A 250 -7.22 28.75 -5.87
C ASP A 250 -7.88 30.14 -5.80
N GLY A 251 -8.40 30.50 -4.62
CA GLY A 251 -9.07 31.78 -4.37
C GLY A 251 -10.53 31.86 -4.83
N VAL A 252 -11.11 30.75 -5.31
CA VAL A 252 -12.53 30.62 -5.63
C VAL A 252 -13.22 29.75 -4.58
N GLU A 253 -14.36 30.21 -4.09
CA GLU A 253 -15.19 29.44 -3.16
C GLU A 253 -16.01 28.39 -3.92
N ALA A 254 -15.86 27.13 -3.56
CA ALA A 254 -16.63 26.01 -4.08
C ALA A 254 -17.41 25.31 -2.96
N SER A 255 -18.53 24.69 -3.30
CA SER A 255 -19.35 23.93 -2.36
C SER A 255 -19.89 22.69 -3.05
N VAL A 256 -19.77 21.55 -2.38
CA VAL A 256 -20.33 20.26 -2.80
C VAL A 256 -21.11 19.66 -1.63
N ASN A 257 -22.03 18.76 -1.94
CA ASN A 257 -22.75 17.98 -0.93
C ASN A 257 -22.37 16.50 -1.05
N ALA A 258 -22.84 15.68 -0.11
CA ALA A 258 -22.67 14.23 -0.17
C ALA A 258 -24.01 13.52 -0.06
N SER A 259 -24.22 12.54 -0.93
CA SER A 259 -25.28 11.55 -0.83
C SER A 259 -24.70 10.27 -0.25
N ILE A 260 -25.29 9.75 0.83
CA ILE A 260 -24.77 8.54 1.49
C ILE A 260 -25.86 7.46 1.57
N GLY A 261 -25.54 6.23 1.21
CA GLY A 261 -26.38 5.07 1.45
C GLY A 261 -25.71 4.09 2.40
N ILE A 262 -26.48 3.49 3.31
CA ILE A 262 -25.97 2.61 4.38
C ILE A 262 -26.74 1.29 4.44
N ALA A 263 -26.01 0.18 4.57
CA ALA A 263 -26.53 -1.15 4.85
C ALA A 263 -25.86 -1.73 6.11
N PHE A 264 -26.62 -2.45 6.93
CA PHE A 264 -26.14 -3.03 8.19
C PHE A 264 -25.94 -4.53 8.07
N SER A 265 -24.82 -5.07 8.52
CA SER A 265 -24.64 -6.52 8.70
C SER A 265 -25.00 -6.93 10.12
N PRO A 266 -25.68 -8.08 10.32
CA PRO A 266 -26.12 -9.04 9.30
C PRO A 266 -27.50 -8.74 8.69
N ARG A 267 -28.20 -7.69 9.15
CA ARG A 267 -29.61 -7.39 8.82
C ARG A 267 -29.87 -7.27 7.31
N ASP A 268 -29.02 -6.51 6.65
CA ASP A 268 -29.10 -6.13 5.23
C ASP A 268 -28.09 -6.92 4.40
N GLY A 269 -27.56 -8.05 4.89
CA GLY A 269 -26.67 -8.91 4.11
C GLY A 269 -25.54 -9.53 4.93
N ALA A 270 -25.01 -10.64 4.42
CA ALA A 270 -23.89 -11.38 5.01
C ALA A 270 -22.73 -11.57 4.04
N SER A 271 -22.76 -10.86 2.91
CA SER A 271 -21.71 -10.83 1.89
C SER A 271 -21.40 -9.38 1.47
N ILE A 272 -20.19 -9.17 0.93
CA ILE A 272 -19.76 -7.87 0.40
C ILE A 272 -20.75 -7.34 -0.65
N HIS A 273 -21.13 -8.20 -1.61
CA HIS A 273 -21.98 -7.81 -2.73
C HIS A 273 -23.37 -7.37 -2.27
N GLU A 274 -23.99 -8.09 -1.33
CA GLU A 274 -25.30 -7.69 -0.78
C GLU A 274 -25.22 -6.35 -0.04
N LEU A 275 -24.21 -6.18 0.80
CA LEU A 275 -24.07 -4.97 1.63
C LEU A 275 -23.77 -3.74 0.77
N LEU A 276 -22.80 -3.83 -0.14
CA LEU A 276 -22.47 -2.72 -1.03
C LEU A 276 -23.59 -2.43 -2.02
N GLY A 277 -24.23 -3.45 -2.61
CA GLY A 277 -25.34 -3.23 -3.56
C GLY A 277 -26.57 -2.59 -2.91
N ARG A 278 -26.86 -2.93 -1.64
CA ARG A 278 -27.94 -2.30 -0.86
C ARG A 278 -27.59 -0.90 -0.38
N ALA A 279 -26.33 -0.66 -0.01
CA ALA A 279 -25.85 0.67 0.34
C ALA A 279 -25.86 1.59 -0.88
N ASP A 280 -25.41 1.12 -2.04
CA ASP A 280 -25.46 1.86 -3.30
C ASP A 280 -26.88 2.25 -3.68
N TYR A 281 -27.84 1.32 -3.62
CA TYR A 281 -29.24 1.65 -3.89
C TYR A 281 -29.80 2.70 -2.92
N ALA A 282 -29.47 2.60 -1.63
CA ALA A 282 -29.87 3.60 -0.66
C ALA A 282 -29.27 4.99 -1.00
N MET A 283 -28.02 5.04 -1.46
CA MET A 283 -27.34 6.27 -1.90
C MET A 283 -28.03 6.85 -3.13
N TYR A 284 -28.37 6.01 -4.11
CA TYR A 284 -29.15 6.43 -5.28
C TYR A 284 -30.49 7.07 -4.89
N LEU A 285 -31.19 6.48 -3.91
CA LEU A 285 -32.43 7.07 -3.37
C LEU A 285 -32.18 8.40 -2.65
N ALA A 286 -31.01 8.59 -2.03
CA ALA A 286 -30.61 9.86 -1.42
C ALA A 286 -30.37 10.94 -2.49
N LYS A 287 -29.63 10.61 -3.56
CA LYS A 287 -29.46 11.49 -4.73
C LYS A 287 -30.80 11.90 -5.33
N LYS A 288 -31.69 10.94 -5.56
CA LYS A 288 -33.03 11.19 -6.12
C LYS A 288 -33.91 12.09 -5.23
N ALA A 289 -33.62 12.15 -3.93
CA ALA A 289 -34.32 13.00 -2.98
C ALA A 289 -33.79 14.45 -2.90
N GLY A 290 -32.82 14.81 -3.74
CA GLY A 290 -32.21 16.14 -3.78
C GLY A 290 -30.76 16.20 -3.28
N GLY A 291 -30.17 15.07 -2.92
CA GLY A 291 -28.80 14.99 -2.42
C GLY A 291 -28.60 15.56 -1.01
N GLY A 292 -27.35 15.65 -0.56
CA GLY A 292 -26.98 16.24 0.74
C GLY A 292 -27.61 15.56 1.95
N CYS A 293 -27.92 14.27 1.83
CA CYS A 293 -28.54 13.48 2.89
C CYS A 293 -28.04 12.05 2.87
N TYR A 294 -28.34 11.30 3.95
CA TYR A 294 -28.11 9.87 3.97
C TYR A 294 -29.43 9.10 3.94
N ARG A 295 -29.40 7.87 3.42
CA ARG A 295 -30.47 6.90 3.53
C ARG A 295 -29.97 5.55 4.00
N ILE A 296 -30.86 4.83 4.67
CA ILE A 296 -30.62 3.47 5.14
C ILE A 296 -31.32 2.52 4.19
N SER A 297 -30.68 1.39 3.90
CA SER A 297 -31.24 0.31 3.11
C SER A 297 -32.55 -0.17 3.72
N ASN A 298 -33.55 -0.32 2.85
CA ASN A 298 -34.83 -0.96 3.11
C ASN A 298 -34.84 -2.44 2.67
N GLY A 299 -33.68 -3.01 2.31
CA GLY A 299 -33.53 -4.38 1.82
C GLY A 299 -33.59 -4.55 0.31
N GLU A 300 -33.94 -3.48 -0.44
CA GLU A 300 -33.97 -3.45 -1.90
C GLU A 300 -32.57 -3.28 -2.51
N ILE A 301 -32.42 -3.74 -3.75
CA ILE A 301 -31.22 -3.60 -4.58
C ILE A 301 -31.62 -2.80 -5.83
N ALA A 302 -30.70 -1.99 -6.36
CA ALA A 302 -30.97 -1.15 -7.51
C ALA A 302 -31.41 -1.97 -8.74
N PRO A 303 -32.41 -1.51 -9.52
CA PRO A 303 -32.70 -2.10 -10.81
C PRO A 303 -31.50 -1.91 -11.75
N ILE A 304 -31.21 -2.94 -12.57
CA ILE A 304 -30.02 -3.07 -13.46
C ILE A 304 -29.72 -1.81 -14.29
N SER A 305 -30.73 -0.99 -14.58
CA SER A 305 -30.64 0.27 -15.33
C SER A 305 -30.05 1.46 -14.55
N SER A 306 -29.85 1.34 -13.24
CA SER A 306 -29.33 2.40 -12.36
C SER A 306 -27.82 2.21 -12.23
N ARG A 307 -27.10 2.81 -13.15
CA ARG A 307 -25.67 2.66 -13.42
C ARG A 307 -24.81 3.24 -12.28
N HIS A 308 -24.72 2.55 -11.14
CA HIS A 308 -23.68 2.67 -10.10
C HIS A 308 -23.35 1.27 -9.53
N GLN A 309 -23.61 0.20 -10.32
CA GLN A 309 -23.04 -1.10 -9.99
C GLN A 309 -21.54 -0.91 -9.90
N LEU A 310 -20.99 -1.25 -8.72
CA LEU A 310 -19.62 -1.70 -8.54
C LEU A 310 -19.16 -2.36 -9.84
N GLU A 311 -18.43 -1.62 -10.65
CA GLU A 311 -17.91 -2.12 -11.92
C GLU A 311 -17.12 -3.41 -11.62
N PRO A 312 -17.11 -4.39 -12.55
CA PRO A 312 -16.40 -5.63 -12.35
C PRO A 312 -14.98 -5.32 -11.90
N LEU A 313 -14.45 -6.16 -11.02
CA LEU A 313 -13.15 -5.98 -10.37
C LEU A 313 -11.98 -5.75 -11.36
N ILE A 314 -12.20 -6.01 -12.65
CA ILE A 314 -11.40 -5.74 -13.85
C ILE A 314 -12.40 -5.56 -15.01
N ASP A 315 -12.53 -4.35 -15.57
CA ASP A 315 -13.20 -4.15 -16.86
C ASP A 315 -12.23 -4.57 -17.97
N VAL A 316 -12.67 -5.49 -18.80
CA VAL A 316 -11.88 -6.03 -19.91
C VAL A 316 -12.26 -5.27 -21.17
N VAL A 317 -11.29 -4.60 -21.78
CA VAL A 317 -11.51 -3.89 -23.03
C VAL A 317 -11.76 -4.91 -24.13
N LYS A 318 -12.95 -4.88 -24.75
CA LYS A 318 -13.23 -5.67 -25.95
C LYS A 318 -12.66 -4.95 -27.16
N LEU A 319 -11.69 -5.58 -27.79
CA LEU A 319 -10.99 -5.09 -28.97
C LEU A 319 -11.73 -5.44 -30.27
N GLY A 320 -12.73 -6.33 -30.19
CA GLY A 320 -13.55 -6.73 -31.33
C GLY A 320 -12.84 -7.74 -32.22
N PHE A 321 -12.15 -8.70 -31.59
CA PHE A 321 -11.56 -9.86 -32.22
C PHE A 321 -11.86 -11.08 -31.35
N GLU A 322 -12.81 -11.92 -31.78
CA GLU A 322 -13.51 -12.90 -30.92
C GLU A 322 -12.57 -13.76 -30.08
N VAL A 323 -11.53 -14.34 -30.69
CA VAL A 323 -10.57 -15.21 -30.00
C VAL A 323 -9.77 -14.46 -28.92
N ILE A 324 -9.39 -13.21 -29.18
CA ILE A 324 -8.62 -12.38 -28.22
C ILE A 324 -9.55 -11.90 -27.09
N ASP A 325 -10.76 -11.44 -27.45
CA ASP A 325 -11.76 -10.98 -26.48
C ASP A 325 -12.19 -12.11 -25.52
N GLU A 326 -12.34 -13.34 -26.01
CA GLU A 326 -12.64 -14.52 -25.19
C GLU A 326 -11.50 -14.83 -24.19
N GLN A 327 -10.25 -14.78 -24.65
CA GLN A 327 -9.09 -15.00 -23.79
C GLN A 327 -8.96 -13.93 -22.71
N HIS A 328 -9.20 -12.66 -23.05
CA HIS A 328 -9.17 -11.57 -22.08
C HIS A 328 -10.24 -11.74 -21.00
N GLU A 329 -11.45 -12.16 -21.36
CA GLU A 329 -12.51 -12.46 -20.40
C GLU A 329 -12.15 -13.64 -19.49
N GLU A 330 -11.56 -14.70 -20.03
CA GLU A 330 -11.15 -15.87 -19.25
C GLU A 330 -10.04 -15.53 -18.23
N ILE A 331 -9.07 -14.71 -18.64
CA ILE A 331 -8.03 -14.18 -17.75
C ILE A 331 -8.66 -13.35 -16.63
N ALA A 332 -9.58 -12.45 -16.98
CA ALA A 332 -10.24 -11.59 -16.00
C ALA A 332 -11.12 -12.37 -15.03
N ASP A 333 -11.84 -13.39 -15.49
CA ASP A 333 -12.62 -14.31 -14.65
C ASP A 333 -11.74 -15.06 -13.65
N ASN A 334 -10.57 -15.51 -14.10
CA ASN A 334 -9.63 -16.17 -13.21
C ASN A 334 -9.13 -15.22 -12.11
N ILE A 335 -8.77 -13.99 -12.46
CA ILE A 335 -8.34 -12.97 -11.49
C ILE A 335 -9.47 -12.62 -10.53
N ARG A 336 -10.70 -12.44 -11.03
CA ARG A 336 -11.91 -12.27 -10.20
C ARG A 336 -12.02 -13.42 -9.20
N GLY A 337 -11.81 -14.66 -9.64
CA GLY A 337 -11.79 -15.85 -8.80
C GLY A 337 -10.68 -15.84 -7.73
N ILE A 338 -9.46 -15.41 -8.06
CA ILE A 338 -8.36 -15.28 -7.09
C ILE A 338 -8.71 -14.24 -6.03
N LEU A 339 -9.18 -13.06 -6.45
CA LEU A 339 -9.56 -11.98 -5.54
C LEU A 339 -10.73 -12.38 -4.64
N GLN A 340 -11.72 -13.10 -5.18
CA GLN A 340 -12.82 -13.68 -4.41
C GLN A 340 -12.33 -14.75 -3.43
N GLY A 341 -11.42 -15.63 -3.84
CA GLY A 341 -10.82 -16.64 -2.98
C GLY A 341 -10.03 -16.05 -1.81
N LEU A 342 -9.32 -14.94 -2.05
CA LEU A 342 -8.60 -14.19 -1.00
C LEU A 342 -9.54 -13.56 0.01
N SER A 343 -10.73 -13.12 -0.43
CA SER A 343 -11.79 -12.62 0.44
C SER A 343 -12.64 -13.71 1.10
N GLY A 344 -12.55 -14.95 0.61
CA GLY A 344 -13.38 -16.07 1.00
C GLY A 344 -12.71 -16.99 2.02
N ASN A 345 -13.32 -18.15 2.23
CA ASN A 345 -12.78 -19.23 3.07
C ASN A 345 -12.09 -20.31 2.21
N GLU A 346 -11.69 -19.97 0.97
CA GLU A 346 -10.99 -20.90 0.06
C GLU A 346 -9.64 -21.30 0.67
N SER A 347 -9.27 -22.55 0.45
CA SER A 347 -7.98 -23.07 0.90
C SER A 347 -6.82 -22.42 0.14
N LYS A 348 -5.65 -22.35 0.79
CA LYS A 348 -4.42 -21.88 0.12
C LYS A 348 -4.10 -22.72 -1.12
N GLU A 349 -4.46 -24.00 -1.12
CA GLU A 349 -4.27 -24.93 -2.23
C GLU A 349 -5.15 -24.58 -3.45
N GLU A 350 -6.39 -24.14 -3.24
CA GLU A 350 -7.27 -23.66 -4.31
C GLU A 350 -6.75 -22.34 -4.89
N LEU A 351 -6.30 -21.41 -4.04
CA LEU A 351 -5.66 -20.16 -4.49
C LEU A 351 -4.39 -20.42 -5.31
N LYS A 352 -3.57 -21.41 -4.91
CA LYS A 352 -2.41 -21.85 -5.70
C LYS A 352 -2.83 -22.41 -7.06
N HIS A 353 -3.91 -23.19 -7.10
CA HIS A 353 -4.41 -23.74 -8.36
C HIS A 353 -4.88 -22.62 -9.30
N ARG A 354 -5.60 -21.63 -8.78
CA ARG A 354 -6.05 -20.46 -9.55
C ARG A 354 -4.86 -19.64 -10.06
N ALA A 355 -3.86 -19.35 -9.23
CA ALA A 355 -2.67 -18.61 -9.65
C ALA A 355 -1.87 -19.33 -10.75
N LYS A 356 -1.78 -20.67 -10.70
CA LYS A 356 -1.19 -21.48 -11.78
C LYS A 356 -2.02 -21.44 -13.05
N HIS A 357 -3.35 -21.51 -12.90
CA HIS A 357 -4.26 -21.45 -14.04
C HIS A 357 -4.17 -20.09 -14.74
N LEU A 358 -4.11 -18.99 -13.98
CA LEU A 358 -3.93 -17.65 -14.53
C LEU A 358 -2.64 -17.50 -15.37
N GLN A 359 -1.54 -18.09 -14.89
CA GLN A 359 -0.29 -18.11 -15.64
C GLN A 359 -0.44 -18.87 -16.97
N LEU A 360 -1.15 -20.00 -16.96
CA LEU A 360 -1.41 -20.77 -18.17
C LEU A 360 -2.27 -19.99 -19.17
N LEU A 361 -3.33 -19.31 -18.70
CA LEU A 361 -4.18 -18.47 -19.52
C LEU A 361 -3.38 -17.33 -20.17
N THR A 362 -2.54 -16.65 -19.39
CA THR A 362 -1.67 -15.57 -19.88
C THR A 362 -0.69 -16.06 -20.94
N GLN A 363 -0.04 -17.21 -20.69
CA GLN A 363 0.87 -17.80 -21.68
C GLN A 363 0.15 -18.18 -22.97
N THR A 364 -1.02 -18.81 -22.85
CA THR A 364 -1.82 -19.23 -24.02
C THR A 364 -2.26 -18.03 -24.85
N HIS A 365 -2.62 -16.94 -24.20
CA HIS A 365 -2.97 -15.69 -24.84
C HIS A 365 -1.78 -15.11 -25.63
N PHE A 366 -0.61 -14.98 -25.01
CA PHE A 366 0.62 -14.52 -25.68
C PHE A 366 1.05 -15.41 -26.85
N ASP A 367 0.94 -16.73 -26.70
CA ASP A 367 1.25 -17.68 -27.78
C ASP A 367 0.30 -17.49 -28.97
N THR A 368 -0.97 -17.15 -28.70
CA THR A 368 -1.98 -16.88 -29.72
C THR A 368 -1.65 -15.60 -30.50
N GLU A 369 -1.24 -14.55 -29.81
CA GLU A 369 -0.82 -13.29 -30.42
C GLU A 369 0.45 -13.43 -31.25
N GLU A 370 1.45 -14.14 -30.72
CA GLU A 370 2.69 -14.44 -31.45
C GLU A 370 2.42 -15.26 -32.71
N ASP A 371 1.50 -16.24 -32.68
CA ASP A 371 1.08 -16.99 -33.86
C ASP A 371 0.41 -16.07 -34.89
N TYR A 372 -0.48 -15.17 -34.46
CA TYR A 372 -1.11 -14.21 -35.36
C TYR A 372 -0.09 -13.27 -36.01
N MET A 373 0.87 -12.74 -35.23
CA MET A 373 1.93 -11.90 -35.78
C MET A 373 2.82 -12.65 -36.78
N LEU A 374 3.18 -13.91 -36.48
CA LEU A 374 3.97 -14.76 -37.37
C LEU A 374 3.23 -15.09 -38.66
N ARG A 375 2.01 -15.62 -38.52
CA ARG A 375 1.21 -16.14 -39.63
C ARG A 375 0.85 -15.07 -40.64
N TYR A 376 0.66 -13.83 -40.16
CA TYR A 376 0.28 -12.69 -41.00
C TYR A 376 1.41 -11.70 -41.23
N ALA A 377 2.65 -12.04 -40.85
CA ALA A 377 3.86 -11.23 -41.05
C ALA A 377 3.70 -9.78 -40.57
N LEU A 378 3.13 -9.61 -39.37
CA LEU A 378 2.84 -8.31 -38.76
C LEU A 378 4.11 -7.66 -38.19
N SER A 379 4.11 -6.33 -38.11
CA SER A 379 5.28 -5.56 -37.69
C SER A 379 5.45 -5.53 -36.16
N GLY A 380 6.69 -5.48 -35.67
CA GLY A 380 6.99 -5.30 -34.23
C GLY A 380 7.13 -6.59 -33.41
N GLN A 381 7.19 -7.75 -34.06
CA GLN A 381 7.18 -9.07 -33.42
C GLN A 381 8.30 -9.27 -32.37
N GLU A 382 9.54 -8.84 -32.64
CA GLU A 382 10.65 -9.01 -31.68
C GLU A 382 10.46 -8.21 -30.39
N MET A 383 9.91 -6.99 -30.50
CA MET A 383 9.64 -6.13 -29.35
C MET A 383 8.47 -6.68 -28.54
N HIS A 384 7.39 -7.11 -29.21
CA HIS A 384 6.22 -7.73 -28.59
C HIS A 384 6.59 -8.99 -27.79
N ARG A 385 7.42 -9.85 -28.38
CA ARG A 385 7.92 -11.08 -27.75
C ARG A 385 8.84 -10.80 -26.56
N ALA A 386 9.65 -9.74 -26.63
CA ALA A 386 10.50 -9.33 -25.50
C ALA A 386 9.64 -8.85 -24.32
N GLU A 387 8.58 -8.07 -24.59
CA GLU A 387 7.62 -7.65 -23.57
C GLU A 387 6.94 -8.87 -22.92
N HIS A 388 6.46 -9.84 -23.71
CA HIS A 388 5.88 -11.09 -23.18
C HIS A 388 6.84 -11.84 -22.24
N ALA A 389 8.12 -11.96 -22.65
CA ALA A 389 9.13 -12.66 -21.87
C ALA A 389 9.38 -11.99 -20.51
N ASP A 390 9.47 -10.66 -20.48
CA ASP A 390 9.64 -9.89 -19.24
C ASP A 390 8.40 -10.03 -18.33
N LEU A 391 7.21 -10.02 -18.91
CA LEU A 391 5.95 -10.15 -18.18
C LEU A 391 5.78 -11.53 -17.55
N LEU A 392 6.08 -12.59 -18.30
CA LEU A 392 6.05 -13.97 -17.79
C LEU A 392 7.12 -14.22 -16.72
N HIS A 393 8.28 -13.56 -16.81
CA HIS A 393 9.31 -13.63 -15.79
C HIS A 393 8.83 -13.03 -14.46
N ASN A 394 8.20 -11.86 -14.50
CA ASN A 394 7.63 -11.20 -13.32
C ASN A 394 6.52 -12.03 -12.67
N LEU A 395 5.65 -12.65 -13.47
CA LEU A 395 4.59 -13.54 -12.98
C LEU A 395 5.12 -14.79 -12.27
N LYS A 396 6.21 -15.38 -12.78
CA LYS A 396 6.88 -16.52 -12.11
C LYS A 396 7.47 -16.11 -10.76
N GLY A 397 8.14 -14.96 -10.69
CA GLY A 397 8.75 -14.48 -9.44
C GLY A 397 7.72 -14.19 -8.32
N LEU A 398 6.52 -13.76 -8.69
CA LEU A 398 5.42 -13.52 -7.73
C LEU A 398 4.82 -14.82 -7.17
N GLN A 399 4.83 -15.91 -7.94
CA GLN A 399 4.41 -17.23 -7.46
C GLN A 399 5.41 -17.86 -6.49
N GLU A 400 6.66 -17.42 -6.41
CA GLU A 400 7.65 -18.07 -5.52
C GLU A 400 7.56 -17.55 -4.07
N ASN A 401 6.92 -16.40 -3.83
CA ASN A 401 6.65 -15.84 -2.49
C ASN A 401 5.16 -15.97 -2.12
N GLN A 402 4.77 -17.16 -1.60
CA GLN A 402 3.36 -17.57 -1.42
C GLN A 402 2.80 -17.45 0.01
N ASP A 403 2.79 -16.24 0.56
CA ASP A 403 1.91 -15.89 1.69
C ASP A 403 0.65 -15.17 1.17
N GLY A 404 -0.37 -14.94 2.00
CA GLY A 404 -1.61 -14.23 1.57
C GLY A 404 -1.37 -12.86 0.92
N HIS A 405 -0.24 -12.23 1.24
CA HIS A 405 0.25 -11.03 0.57
C HIS A 405 0.70 -11.26 -0.89
N GLY A 406 1.28 -12.42 -1.21
CA GLY A 406 1.76 -12.74 -2.55
C GLY A 406 0.65 -12.77 -3.60
N PHE A 407 -0.52 -13.34 -3.26
CA PHE A 407 -1.67 -13.34 -4.17
C PHE A 407 -2.28 -11.96 -4.40
N THR A 408 -2.18 -11.07 -3.41
CA THR A 408 -2.67 -9.69 -3.54
C THR A 408 -1.74 -8.85 -4.41
N VAL A 409 -0.42 -9.03 -4.25
CA VAL A 409 0.58 -8.43 -5.14
C VAL A 409 0.44 -8.98 -6.56
N LEU A 410 0.14 -10.28 -6.70
CA LEU A 410 -0.15 -10.92 -7.98
C LEU A 410 -1.32 -10.20 -8.65
N ALA A 411 -2.49 -10.13 -8.03
CA ALA A 411 -3.65 -9.43 -8.60
C ALA A 411 -3.40 -7.94 -8.95
N HIS A 412 -2.62 -7.21 -8.15
CA HIS A 412 -2.22 -5.84 -8.46
C HIS A 412 -1.28 -5.75 -9.67
N SER A 413 -0.33 -6.67 -9.76
CA SER A 413 0.61 -6.75 -10.90
C SER A 413 -0.13 -7.05 -12.19
N PHE A 414 -1.23 -7.82 -12.14
CA PHE A 414 -2.12 -8.01 -13.29
C PHE A 414 -2.81 -6.70 -13.71
N LYS A 415 -3.33 -5.90 -12.78
CA LYS A 415 -3.98 -4.63 -13.13
C LYS A 415 -3.01 -3.63 -13.77
N GLU A 416 -1.78 -3.55 -13.26
CA GLU A 416 -0.76 -2.61 -13.73
C GLU A 416 -0.07 -3.05 -15.03
N TRP A 417 -0.20 -4.32 -15.45
CA TRP A 417 0.38 -4.79 -16.71
C TRP A 417 -0.68 -5.17 -17.74
N LEU A 418 -1.64 -6.03 -17.38
CA LEU A 418 -2.55 -6.65 -18.34
C LEU A 418 -3.45 -5.60 -18.99
N LEU A 419 -4.02 -4.68 -18.21
CA LEU A 419 -4.83 -3.61 -18.80
C LEU A 419 -4.00 -2.72 -19.74
N PRO A 420 -2.84 -2.16 -19.34
CA PRO A 420 -2.02 -1.39 -20.27
C PRO A 420 -1.57 -2.17 -21.50
N HIS A 421 -1.26 -3.46 -21.37
CA HIS A 421 -0.89 -4.32 -22.50
C HIS A 421 -2.07 -4.49 -23.47
N ILE A 422 -3.24 -4.86 -22.96
CA ILE A 422 -4.50 -4.96 -23.74
C ILE A 422 -4.82 -3.65 -24.46
N GLU A 423 -4.74 -2.52 -23.74
CA GLU A 423 -5.09 -1.20 -24.27
C GLU A 423 -4.10 -0.68 -25.32
N THR A 424 -2.87 -1.20 -25.35
CA THR A 424 -1.82 -0.67 -26.22
C THR A 424 -1.35 -1.68 -27.27
N GLN A 425 -0.85 -2.83 -26.85
CA GLN A 425 -0.23 -3.82 -27.72
C GLN A 425 -1.29 -4.67 -28.42
N ASP A 426 -2.21 -5.28 -27.66
CA ASP A 426 -3.27 -6.13 -28.22
C ASP A 426 -4.21 -5.30 -29.10
N ALA A 427 -4.53 -4.08 -28.68
CA ALA A 427 -5.29 -3.13 -29.49
C ALA A 427 -4.61 -2.86 -30.85
N ARG A 428 -3.29 -2.63 -30.84
CA ARG A 428 -2.51 -2.40 -32.05
C ARG A 428 -2.39 -3.67 -32.91
N LEU A 429 -2.30 -4.84 -32.30
CA LEU A 429 -2.34 -6.13 -33.00
C LEU A 429 -3.67 -6.32 -33.70
N VAL A 430 -4.78 -6.11 -32.99
CA VAL A 430 -6.14 -6.23 -33.52
C VAL A 430 -6.40 -5.21 -34.64
N GLU A 431 -5.89 -3.99 -34.53
CA GLU A 431 -5.93 -3.00 -35.62
C GLU A 431 -5.19 -3.51 -36.87
N GLN A 432 -3.99 -4.09 -36.71
CA GLN A 432 -3.22 -4.66 -37.82
C GLN A 432 -3.94 -5.86 -38.46
N LEU A 433 -4.56 -6.73 -37.65
CA LEU A 433 -5.36 -7.86 -38.13
C LEU A 433 -6.57 -7.38 -38.94
N LYS A 434 -7.32 -6.39 -38.43
CA LYS A 434 -8.45 -5.77 -39.13
C LYS A 434 -8.01 -5.09 -40.43
N ALA A 435 -6.87 -4.38 -40.42
CA ALA A 435 -6.31 -3.74 -41.61
C ALA A 435 -5.89 -4.75 -42.69
N ALA A 436 -5.44 -5.94 -42.27
CA ALA A 436 -5.14 -7.06 -43.16
C ALA A 436 -6.39 -7.81 -43.65
N GLY A 437 -7.60 -7.38 -43.27
CA GLY A 437 -8.86 -8.00 -43.66
C GLY A 437 -9.12 -9.34 -42.96
N ILE A 438 -8.44 -9.59 -41.83
CA ILE A 438 -8.58 -10.80 -41.04
C ILE A 438 -9.64 -10.54 -39.99
N THR A 439 -10.78 -11.17 -40.16
CA THR A 439 -11.81 -11.28 -39.12
C THR A 439 -11.76 -12.70 -38.59
N ALA A 440 -11.76 -12.85 -37.26
CA ALA A 440 -12.08 -14.12 -36.62
C ALA A 440 -13.49 -14.58 -37.05
#